data_AF-A0A3B8WFF1-F1
#
_entry.id   AF-A0A3B8WFF1-F1
#
_cell.length_a   1.000
_cell.length_b   1.000
_cell.length_c   1.000
_cell.angle_alpha   90.00
_cell.angle_beta   90.00
_cell.angle_gamma   90.00
#
_symmetry.space_group_name_H-M   'P 1'
#
loop_
_entity.id
_entity.type
_entity.pdbx_description
1 polymer ?
#
loop_
_entity_poly.entity_id
_entity_poly.type
_entity_poly.pdbx_seq_one_letter_code
_entity_poly.pdbx_strand_id
1 'polypeptide(L)'
;MADYYIEKAAQECENPSDDYLLGYEYVRGNNFFHRKLYEQSKTHLDASLRLSRKKENKRFEADNLLLLGRIAKAERNYTEAQKLLAQAEDLAIHYQFGEMLISIYQASNQ
;
A
#
# COMPACT_ATOMS: atom_id res chain seq x y z
N MET A 1 8.18 7.73 16.95
CA MET A 1 9.37 8.40 16.40
C MET A 1 9.32 8.48 14.88
N ALA A 2 9.08 7.39 14.13
CA ALA A 2 8.97 7.46 12.66
C ALA A 2 7.91 8.46 12.17
N ASP A 3 6.70 8.42 12.74
CA ASP A 3 5.59 9.30 12.39
C ASP A 3 5.94 10.79 12.54
N TYR A 4 6.72 11.14 13.58
CA TYR A 4 7.16 12.51 13.83
C TYR A 4 8.11 13.05 12.74
N TYR A 5 9.07 12.23 12.29
CA TYR A 5 9.99 12.65 11.24
C TYR A 5 9.31 12.73 9.87
N ILE A 6 8.35 11.84 9.62
CA ILE A 6 7.51 11.84 8.42
C ILE A 6 6.67 13.12 8.40
N GLU A 7 5.90 13.39 9.44
CA GLU A 7 5.04 14.59 9.52
C GLU A 7 5.83 15.90 9.46
N LYS A 8 6.98 15.96 10.13
CA LYS A 8 7.86 17.14 10.08
C LYS A 8 8.40 17.39 8.68
N ALA A 9 8.84 16.34 7.97
CA ALA A 9 9.35 16.48 6.60
C ALA A 9 8.28 16.97 5.62
N ALA A 10 7.00 16.62 5.85
CA ALA A 10 5.89 17.09 5.02
C ALA A 10 5.55 18.57 5.27
N GLN A 11 5.71 19.06 6.51
CA GLN A 11 5.44 20.46 6.86
C GLN A 11 6.48 21.44 6.29
N GLU A 12 7.71 20.97 6.05
CA GLU A 12 8.80 21.78 5.50
C GLU A 12 8.73 21.91 3.97
N CYS A 13 7.89 21.10 3.29
CA CYS A 13 7.76 21.12 1.84
C CYS A 13 6.53 21.93 1.41
N GLU A 14 6.74 23.15 0.93
CA GLU A 14 5.67 24.08 0.53
C GLU A 14 4.91 23.61 -0.73
N ASN A 15 5.51 22.74 -1.55
CA ASN A 15 4.86 22.09 -2.69
C ASN A 15 5.52 20.73 -3.03
N PRO A 16 5.14 19.65 -2.33
CA PRO A 16 5.76 18.35 -2.54
C PRO A 16 5.42 17.76 -3.91
N SER A 17 6.41 17.14 -4.55
CA SER A 17 6.19 16.44 -5.83
C SER A 17 5.28 15.23 -5.65
N ASP A 18 4.59 14.80 -6.71
CA ASP A 18 3.78 13.58 -6.68
C ASP A 18 4.60 12.33 -6.29
N ASP A 19 5.91 12.28 -6.61
CA ASP A 19 6.79 11.17 -6.20
C ASP A 19 7.04 11.16 -4.70
N TYR A 20 7.25 12.36 -4.13
CA TYR A 20 7.38 12.49 -2.69
C TYR A 20 6.10 12.06 -1.99
N LEU A 21 4.94 12.57 -2.44
CA LEU A 21 3.64 12.23 -1.87
C LEU A 21 3.32 10.74 -1.99
N LEU A 22 3.67 10.11 -3.11
CA LEU A 22 3.48 8.68 -3.34
C LEU A 22 4.14 7.84 -2.23
N GLY A 23 5.45 8.06 -2.03
CA GLY A 23 6.22 7.33 -1.03
C GLY A 23 5.82 7.70 0.39
N TYR A 24 5.53 8.99 0.62
CA TYR A 24 5.09 9.49 1.92
C TYR A 24 3.79 8.81 2.40
N GLU A 25 2.76 8.79 1.55
CA GLU A 25 1.49 8.17 1.85
C GLU A 25 1.63 6.65 2.01
N TYR A 26 2.47 5.99 1.20
CA TYR A 26 2.76 4.56 1.36
C TYR A 26 3.35 4.24 2.74
N VAL A 27 4.38 4.97 3.17
CA VAL A 27 5.07 4.71 4.44
C VAL A 27 4.12 4.92 5.62
N ARG A 28 3.26 5.95 5.59
CA ARG A 28 2.24 6.17 6.62
C ARG A 28 1.22 5.04 6.64
N GLY A 29 0.71 4.66 5.47
CA GLY A 29 -0.21 3.54 5.31
C GLY A 29 0.35 2.24 5.91
N ASN A 30 1.61 1.93 5.58
CA ASN A 30 2.31 0.76 6.11
C ASN A 30 2.56 0.83 7.63
N ASN A 31 2.90 2.01 8.17
CA ASN A 31 3.07 2.19 9.61
C ASN A 31 1.75 1.93 10.37
N PHE A 32 0.65 2.54 9.92
CA PHE A 32 -0.67 2.31 10.51
C PHE A 32 -1.11 0.85 10.39
N PHE A 33 -0.79 0.18 9.27
CA PHE A 33 -1.03 -1.25 9.09
C PHE A 33 -0.34 -2.08 10.18
N HIS A 34 0.95 -1.83 10.43
CA HIS A 34 1.71 -2.55 11.47
C HIS A 34 1.19 -2.27 12.90
N ARG A 35 0.54 -1.12 13.11
CA ARG A 35 -0.15 -0.77 14.35
C ARG A 35 -1.59 -1.29 14.43
N LYS A 36 -2.06 -2.03 13.42
CA LYS A 36 -3.45 -2.50 13.26
C LYS A 36 -4.49 -1.39 13.24
N LEU A 37 -4.07 -0.17 12.89
CA LEU A 37 -4.91 1.00 12.72
C LEU A 37 -5.43 1.03 11.28
N TYR A 38 -6.34 0.10 10.98
CA TYR A 38 -6.73 -0.23 9.60
C TYR A 38 -7.44 0.91 8.86
N GLU A 39 -8.27 1.70 9.54
CA GLU A 39 -8.94 2.86 8.91
C GLU A 39 -7.94 3.94 8.47
N GLN A 40 -7.00 4.30 9.35
CA GLN A 40 -5.92 5.23 8.98
C GLN A 40 -5.03 4.63 7.88
N SER A 41 -4.72 3.34 7.97
CA SER A 41 -3.91 2.64 6.98
C SER A 41 -4.55 2.70 5.59
N LYS A 42 -5.83 2.35 5.47
CA LYS A 42 -6.58 2.40 4.20
C LYS A 42 -6.55 3.80 3.59
N THR A 43 -6.79 4.83 4.39
CA THR A 43 -6.77 6.23 3.93
C THR A 43 -5.47 6.59 3.22
N HIS A 44 -4.33 6.24 3.82
CA HIS A 44 -3.01 6.55 3.27
C HIS A 44 -2.61 5.62 2.11
N LEU A 45 -2.94 4.32 2.21
CA LEU A 45 -2.70 3.36 1.11
C LEU A 45 -3.53 3.69 -0.13
N ASP A 46 -4.78 4.15 0.00
CA ASP A 46 -5.61 4.58 -1.13
C ASP A 46 -5.06 5.86 -1.79
N ALA A 47 -4.51 6.78 -0.99
CA ALA A 47 -3.85 7.97 -1.51
C ALA A 47 -2.59 7.59 -2.32
N SER A 48 -1.76 6.70 -1.78
CA SER A 48 -0.59 6.18 -2.47
C SER A 48 -0.97 5.38 -3.73
N LEU A 49 -2.00 4.53 -3.67
CA LEU A 49 -2.48 3.74 -4.81
C LEU A 49 -2.98 4.62 -5.97
N ARG A 50 -3.69 5.72 -5.66
CA ARG A 50 -4.12 6.68 -6.68
C ARG A 50 -2.94 7.35 -7.36
N LEU A 51 -1.94 7.76 -6.58
CA LEU A 51 -0.71 8.37 -7.11
C LEU A 51 0.10 7.35 -7.93
N SER A 52 0.22 6.10 -7.46
CA SER A 52 0.99 5.07 -8.16
C SER A 52 0.38 4.78 -9.52
N ARG A 53 -0.95 4.74 -9.63
CA ARG A 53 -1.67 4.61 -10.89
C ARG A 53 -1.46 5.80 -11.81
N LYS A 54 -1.59 7.02 -11.29
CA LYS A 54 -1.37 8.27 -12.05
C LYS A 54 0.05 8.34 -12.63
N LYS A 55 1.04 7.85 -11.88
CA LYS A 55 2.46 7.86 -12.25
C LYS A 55 2.92 6.59 -12.98
N GLU A 56 2.02 5.64 -13.22
CA GLU A 56 2.34 4.32 -13.76
C GLU A 56 3.43 3.58 -12.97
N ASN A 57 3.53 3.84 -11.66
CA ASN A 57 4.46 3.16 -10.77
C ASN A 57 3.87 1.82 -10.32
N LYS A 58 4.13 0.79 -11.10
CA LYS A 58 3.56 -0.56 -10.93
C LYS A 58 4.03 -1.25 -9.66
N ARG A 59 5.20 -0.88 -9.15
CA ARG A 59 5.70 -1.44 -7.89
C ARG A 59 4.88 -0.95 -6.70
N PHE A 60 4.73 0.37 -6.54
CA PHE A 60 3.89 0.91 -5.48
C PHE A 60 2.42 0.55 -5.66
N GLU A 61 1.93 0.41 -6.90
CA GLU A 61 0.58 -0.05 -7.16
C GLU A 61 0.35 -1.45 -6.55
N ALA A 62 1.26 -2.39 -6.82
CA ALA A 62 1.15 -3.76 -6.32
C ALA A 62 1.38 -3.85 -4.80
N ASP A 63 2.32 -3.08 -4.23
CA ASP A 63 2.56 -3.03 -2.78
C ASP A 63 1.33 -2.49 -2.02
N ASN A 64 0.69 -1.43 -2.52
CA ASN A 64 -0.54 -0.88 -1.92
C ASN A 64 -1.70 -1.88 -1.99
N LEU A 65 -1.91 -2.53 -3.15
CA LEU A 65 -2.95 -3.54 -3.32
C LEU A 65 -2.77 -4.73 -2.36
N LEU A 66 -1.52 -5.21 -2.19
CA LEU A 66 -1.20 -6.28 -1.24
C LEU A 66 -1.56 -5.90 0.21
N LEU A 67 -1.17 -4.70 0.65
CA LEU A 67 -1.47 -4.24 2.02
C LEU A 67 -2.97 -4.04 2.24
N LEU A 68 -3.68 -3.43 1.28
CA LEU A 68 -5.13 -3.28 1.34
C LEU A 68 -5.84 -4.65 1.37
N GLY A 69 -5.38 -5.62 0.57
CA GLY A 69 -5.89 -6.98 0.59
C GLY A 69 -5.69 -7.67 1.95
N ARG A 70 -4.53 -7.49 2.58
CA ARG A 70 -4.27 -7.98 3.94
C ARG A 70 -5.17 -7.33 4.98
N ILE A 71 -5.46 -6.03 4.85
CA ILE A 71 -6.40 -5.31 5.72
C ILE A 71 -7.82 -5.86 5.55
N ALA A 72 -8.31 -5.96 4.31
CA ALA A 72 -9.64 -6.50 4.03
C ALA A 72 -9.81 -7.90 4.64
N LYS A 73 -8.76 -8.72 4.58
CA LYS A 73 -8.74 -10.03 5.23
C LYS A 73 -8.82 -9.95 6.76
N ALA A 74 -8.06 -9.05 7.38
CA ALA A 74 -8.11 -8.82 8.83
C ALA A 74 -9.50 -8.35 9.29
N GLU A 75 -10.20 -7.60 8.44
CA GLU A 75 -11.58 -7.15 8.62
C GLU A 75 -12.63 -8.21 8.26
N ARG A 76 -12.21 -9.42 7.86
CA ARG A 76 -13.06 -10.53 7.38
C ARG A 76 -13.86 -10.22 6.12
N ASN A 77 -13.48 -9.19 5.37
CA ASN A 77 -14.02 -8.91 4.04
C ASN A 77 -13.24 -9.72 2.99
N TYR A 78 -13.48 -11.03 2.97
CA TYR A 78 -12.75 -11.97 2.10
C TYR A 78 -12.98 -11.72 0.61
N THR A 79 -14.16 -11.23 0.22
CA THR A 79 -14.46 -10.88 -1.17
C THR A 79 -13.57 -9.75 -1.67
N GLU A 80 -13.44 -8.67 -0.90
CA GLU A 80 -12.57 -7.56 -1.27
C GLU A 80 -11.09 -7.95 -1.18
N ALA A 81 -10.72 -8.74 -0.16
CA ALA A 81 -9.36 -9.27 -0.03
C ALA A 81 -8.93 -10.06 -1.28
N GLN A 82 -9.78 -10.99 -1.76
CA GLN A 82 -9.50 -11.78 -2.95
C GLN A 82 -9.32 -10.89 -4.18
N LYS A 83 -10.19 -9.90 -4.38
CA LYS A 83 -10.12 -8.98 -5.51
C LYS A 83 -8.84 -8.13 -5.49
N LEU A 84 -8.43 -7.64 -4.33
CA LEU A 84 -7.22 -6.83 -4.18
C LEU A 84 -5.96 -7.66 -4.37
N LEU A 85 -5.91 -8.86 -3.77
CA LEU A 85 -4.77 -9.77 -3.90
C LEU A 85 -4.60 -10.28 -5.34
N ALA A 86 -5.69 -10.56 -6.06
CA ALA A 86 -5.63 -10.95 -7.47
C ALA A 86 -5.06 -9.83 -8.37
N GLN A 87 -5.41 -8.57 -8.11
CA GLN A 87 -4.81 -7.43 -8.83
C GLN A 87 -3.32 -7.27 -8.52
N ALA A 88 -2.91 -7.45 -7.25
CA ALA A 88 -1.51 -7.43 -6.88
C ALA A 88 -0.73 -8.57 -7.55
N GLU A 89 -1.34 -9.75 -7.65
CA GLU A 89 -0.76 -10.94 -8.28
C GLU A 89 -0.53 -10.72 -9.78
N ASP A 90 -1.53 -10.22 -10.50
CA ASP A 90 -1.41 -9.92 -11.92
C ASP A 90 -0.23 -8.99 -12.22
N LEU A 91 -0.11 -7.90 -11.44
CA LEU A 91 1.03 -6.99 -11.53
C LEU A 91 2.36 -7.67 -11.20
N ALA A 92 2.39 -8.49 -10.14
CA ALA A 92 3.61 -9.17 -9.72
C ALA A 92 4.08 -10.21 -10.74
N ILE A 93 3.16 -10.92 -11.41
CA ILE A 93 3.48 -11.83 -12.51
C ILE A 93 3.99 -11.04 -13.72
N HIS A 94 3.23 -10.02 -14.14
CA HIS A 94 3.55 -9.24 -15.35
C HIS A 94 4.91 -8.54 -15.26
N TYR A 95 5.22 -7.95 -14.11
CA TYR A 95 6.46 -7.19 -13.87
C TYR A 95 7.53 -7.99 -13.11
N GLN A 96 7.34 -9.30 -12.89
CA GLN A 96 8.32 -10.22 -12.29
C GLN A 96 8.74 -9.84 -10.86
N PHE A 97 7.80 -9.40 -10.02
CA PHE A 97 8.04 -9.10 -8.61
C PHE A 97 8.03 -10.39 -7.75
N GLY A 98 9.06 -11.24 -7.91
CA GLY A 98 9.09 -12.58 -7.30
C GLY A 98 8.88 -12.62 -5.77
N GLU A 99 9.51 -11.72 -5.01
CA GLU A 99 9.33 -11.65 -3.55
C GLU A 99 7.90 -11.29 -3.13
N MET A 100 7.20 -10.51 -3.97
CA MET A 100 5.82 -10.12 -3.73
C MET A 100 4.85 -11.28 -3.94
N LEU A 101 5.10 -12.16 -4.93
CA LEU A 101 4.26 -13.34 -5.15
C LEU A 101 4.22 -14.24 -3.92
N ILE A 102 5.37 -14.44 -3.26
CA ILE A 102 5.44 -15.19 -1.98
C ILE A 102 4.53 -14.53 -0.94
N SER A 103 4.61 -13.20 -0.82
CA SER A 103 3.82 -12.42 0.12
C SER A 103 2.32 -12.44 -0.16
N ILE A 104 1.92 -12.50 -1.44
CA ILE A 104 0.53 -12.62 -1.90
C ILE A 104 -0.01 -14.01 -1.57
N TYR A 105 0.70 -15.09 -1.92
CA TYR A 105 0.24 -16.44 -1.62
C TYR A 105 0.12 -16.72 -0.12
N GLN A 106 1.05 -16.19 0.69
CA GLN A 106 0.92 -16.22 2.14
C GLN A 106 -0.33 -15.48 2.64
N ALA A 107 -0.69 -14.36 1.99
CA ALA A 107 -1.89 -13.60 2.32
C ALA A 107 -3.18 -14.31 1.88
N SER A 108 -3.16 -15.06 0.77
CA SER A 108 -4.32 -15.78 0.25
C SER A 108 -4.61 -17.11 0.97
N ASN A 109 -3.60 -17.76 1.55
CA ASN A 109 -3.69 -19.13 2.11
C ASN A 109 -3.94 -19.20 3.63
N GLN A 110 -4.37 -18.12 4.27
CA GLN A 110 -4.67 -18.04 5.72
C GLN A 110 -6.00 -17.36 5.95
#